data_AF-R7HG92-F1
#
_entry.id   AF-R7HG92-F1
#
_cell.length_a   1.000
_cell.length_b   1.000
_cell.length_c   1.000
_cell.angle_alpha   90.00
_cell.angle_beta   90.00
_cell.angle_gamma   90.00
#
_symmetry.space_group_name_H-M   'P 1'
#
loop_
_entity.id
_entity.type
_entity.pdbx_description
1 polymer ?
#
loop_
_entity_poly.entity_id
_entity_poly.type
_entity_poly.pdbx_seq_one_letter_code
_entity_poly.pdbx_strand_id
1 'polypeptide(L)'
;MTTLTSTDFAPATTASDKGMYKAQDDLGTSYYFRGAVDNNWIKYGKYIKDMYNCNNGTISNTDTRNSCTKIASSGDDIYWRIIRINGDGSIRMIYSGVTPPTESTKVIKTTDTSLGNSPFNQKYNSAEYVGYMYEIGKQHGTSQSSDIKTYLDNWYANYTDLNKTGTKITDQIYCNDRTASTTDVAYSTTNYTTLTSWNSTGTNYYYGANGRVWNNPVSPDYKCPVASDKFTTTTAKGNGKLSYPVGLISVDEITFAGLPAGRANNSFYLYTRDYYWAGSPYDFFGSSSIEFRVGGGGDLGSNDVYYVRGVRPVVSLSSKVKLSGNGTYNDVYVVS
;
A
#
# COMPACT_ATOMS: atom_id res chain seq x y z
N MET A 1 -4.66 9.13 23.31
CA MET A 1 -4.61 9.09 21.83
C MET A 1 -6.04 9.02 21.30
N THR A 2 -6.38 9.87 20.33
CA THR A 2 -7.77 10.17 19.91
C THR A 2 -8.23 9.24 18.79
N THR A 3 -9.50 8.84 18.80
CA THR A 3 -10.16 8.16 17.68
C THR A 3 -10.88 9.22 16.84
N LEU A 4 -10.65 9.21 15.53
CA LEU A 4 -11.31 10.12 14.59
C LEU A 4 -12.63 9.50 14.07
N THR A 5 -13.53 10.36 13.62
CA THR A 5 -14.85 10.03 13.08
C THR A 5 -14.94 10.40 11.60
N SER A 6 -16.03 10.01 10.93
CA SER A 6 -16.22 10.28 9.50
C SER A 6 -16.14 11.78 9.13
N THR A 7 -16.58 12.68 10.02
CA THR A 7 -16.46 14.12 9.79
C THR A 7 -15.02 14.61 9.77
N ASP A 8 -14.12 13.95 10.50
CA ASP A 8 -12.69 14.29 10.55
C ASP A 8 -11.94 13.80 9.29
N PHE A 9 -12.53 12.86 8.55
CA PHE A 9 -11.99 12.32 7.30
C PHE A 9 -12.53 13.04 6.06
N ALA A 10 -13.59 13.84 6.16
CA ALA A 10 -14.12 14.60 5.02
C ALA A 10 -13.15 15.70 4.51
N PRO A 11 -12.45 16.48 5.36
CA PRO A 11 -11.44 17.43 4.90
C PRO A 11 -10.05 16.79 4.74
N ALA A 12 -9.27 17.32 3.80
CA ALA A 12 -7.83 17.04 3.74
C ALA A 12 -7.12 17.65 4.96
N THR A 13 -6.07 16.99 5.43
CA THR A 13 -5.30 17.50 6.57
C THR A 13 -4.45 18.70 6.20
N THR A 14 -4.29 19.57 7.19
CA THR A 14 -3.40 20.72 7.21
C THR A 14 -2.15 20.41 8.04
N ALA A 15 -1.21 21.35 8.11
CA ALA A 15 -0.03 21.20 8.95
C ALA A 15 -0.35 21.07 10.45
N SER A 16 -1.47 21.63 10.92
CA SER A 16 -1.91 21.54 12.32
C SER A 16 -2.52 20.19 12.69
N ASP A 17 -2.89 19.36 11.71
CA ASP A 17 -3.49 18.03 11.95
C ASP A 17 -2.43 16.93 12.13
N LYS A 18 -1.15 17.32 12.25
CA LYS A 18 -0.04 16.40 12.49
C LYS A 18 -0.21 15.72 13.84
N GLY A 19 -0.30 14.40 13.85
CA GLY A 19 -0.39 13.66 15.10
C GLY A 19 -0.46 12.15 14.96
N MET A 20 -0.60 11.51 16.12
CA MET A 20 -0.86 10.09 16.27
C MET A 20 -2.30 9.88 16.74
N TYR A 21 -2.99 8.98 16.06
CA TYR A 21 -4.40 8.65 16.31
C TYR A 21 -4.56 7.14 16.45
N LYS A 22 -5.73 6.68 16.86
CA LYS A 22 -6.02 5.25 17.02
C LYS A 22 -7.27 4.82 16.27
N ALA A 23 -7.27 3.59 15.81
CA ALA A 23 -8.41 2.90 15.20
C ALA A 23 -8.32 1.39 15.51
N GLN A 24 -9.43 0.66 15.39
CA GLN A 24 -9.38 -0.80 15.50
C GLN A 24 -8.94 -1.40 14.18
N ASP A 25 -8.10 -2.44 14.22
CA ASP A 25 -7.79 -3.32 13.10
C ASP A 25 -8.20 -4.76 13.41
N ASP A 26 -7.84 -5.71 12.54
CA ASP A 26 -8.11 -7.15 12.75
C ASP A 26 -7.41 -7.77 13.97
N LEU A 27 -6.39 -7.10 14.53
CA LEU A 27 -5.50 -7.62 15.56
C LEU A 27 -5.58 -6.83 16.88
N GLY A 28 -6.36 -5.74 16.93
CA GLY A 28 -6.59 -4.94 18.13
C GLY A 28 -6.58 -3.43 17.86
N THR A 29 -5.97 -2.67 18.77
CA THR A 29 -5.89 -1.21 18.63
C THR A 29 -4.64 -0.81 17.88
N SER A 30 -4.83 -0.31 16.67
CA SER A 30 -3.80 0.28 15.82
C SER A 30 -3.55 1.75 16.17
N TYR A 31 -2.31 2.21 15.98
CA TYR A 31 -1.90 3.60 16.16
C TYR A 31 -1.24 4.14 14.89
N TYR A 32 -1.78 5.19 14.29
CA TYR A 32 -1.36 5.66 12.96
C TYR A 32 -0.97 7.13 12.94
N PHE A 33 -0.05 7.45 12.03
CA PHE A 33 0.40 8.80 11.75
C PHE A 33 -0.54 9.49 10.75
N ARG A 34 -0.90 10.75 11.02
CA ARG A 34 -1.73 11.60 10.14
C ARG A 34 -1.11 12.99 9.99
N GLY A 35 -1.20 13.57 8.78
CA GLY A 35 -0.76 14.93 8.49
C GLY A 35 0.73 15.06 8.13
N ALA A 36 1.29 16.25 8.35
CA ALA A 36 2.66 16.62 8.00
C ALA A 36 3.72 16.08 8.99
N VAL A 37 3.72 14.76 9.21
CA VAL A 37 4.62 14.09 10.16
C VAL A 37 6.07 14.11 9.67
N ASP A 38 7.04 14.29 10.57
CA ASP A 38 8.48 14.32 10.25
C ASP A 38 9.35 13.40 11.12
N ASN A 39 8.74 12.67 12.05
CA ASN A 39 9.41 11.82 13.04
C ASN A 39 9.04 10.32 12.90
N ASN A 40 8.78 9.87 11.68
CA ASN A 40 8.40 8.49 11.36
C ASN A 40 9.31 7.86 10.30
N TRP A 41 10.57 8.29 10.23
CA TRP A 41 11.60 7.67 9.39
C TRP A 41 12.23 6.46 10.06
N ILE A 42 12.46 5.42 9.27
CA ILE A 42 13.16 4.21 9.71
C ILE A 42 14.13 3.73 8.64
N LYS A 43 15.28 3.24 9.08
CA LYS A 43 16.31 2.62 8.25
C LYS A 43 16.38 1.13 8.57
N TYR A 44 16.04 0.28 7.61
CA TYR A 44 16.06 -1.16 7.79
C TYR A 44 16.21 -1.93 6.48
N GLY A 45 17.12 -2.89 6.47
CA GLY A 45 17.43 -3.72 5.31
C GLY A 45 18.36 -3.03 4.32
N LYS A 46 18.89 -3.84 3.40
CA LYS A 46 19.84 -3.42 2.38
C LYS A 46 19.55 -4.08 1.03
N TYR A 47 19.95 -3.40 -0.03
CA TYR A 47 20.09 -4.03 -1.34
C TYR A 47 21.30 -4.96 -1.36
N ILE A 48 21.14 -6.15 -1.93
CA ILE A 48 22.21 -7.16 -2.08
C ILE A 48 22.75 -7.23 -3.51
N LYS A 49 22.13 -6.49 -4.44
CA LYS A 49 22.49 -6.37 -5.84
C LYS A 49 22.12 -4.98 -6.33
N ASP A 50 22.78 -4.54 -7.39
CA ASP A 50 22.29 -3.40 -8.17
C ASP A 50 20.90 -3.71 -8.72
N MET A 51 20.05 -2.69 -8.77
CA MET A 51 18.70 -2.79 -9.33
C MET A 51 18.46 -1.63 -10.27
N TYR A 52 17.95 -1.95 -11.46
CA TYR A 52 17.54 -1.00 -12.49
C TYR A 52 16.07 -1.22 -12.82
N ASN A 53 15.32 -0.14 -13.00
CA ASN A 53 13.97 -0.17 -13.57
C ASN A 53 14.03 0.28 -15.03
N CYS A 54 13.61 -0.58 -15.95
CA CYS A 54 13.67 -0.33 -17.38
C CYS A 54 12.33 0.16 -17.93
N ASN A 55 12.36 0.92 -19.03
CA ASN A 55 11.15 1.55 -19.62
C ASN A 55 10.05 0.57 -20.03
N ASN A 56 10.35 -0.72 -20.17
CA ASN A 56 9.39 -1.79 -20.42
C ASN A 56 8.74 -2.35 -19.14
N GLY A 57 8.92 -1.71 -17.98
CA GLY A 57 8.38 -2.14 -16.69
C GLY A 57 9.08 -3.35 -16.08
N THR A 58 10.27 -3.71 -16.57
CA THR A 58 11.06 -4.84 -16.06
C THR A 58 12.15 -4.37 -15.10
N ILE A 59 12.40 -5.15 -14.04
CA ILE A 59 13.54 -4.95 -13.13
C ILE A 59 14.73 -5.81 -13.54
N SER A 60 15.93 -5.23 -13.52
CA SER A 60 17.18 -5.87 -13.95
C SER A 60 18.30 -5.66 -12.94
N ASN A 61 19.23 -6.62 -12.87
CA ASN A 61 20.47 -6.53 -12.08
C ASN A 61 21.64 -5.92 -12.84
N THR A 62 21.46 -5.63 -14.13
CA THR A 62 22.45 -4.99 -15.01
C THR A 62 21.78 -3.87 -15.80
N ASP A 63 22.55 -2.84 -16.14
CA ASP A 63 22.11 -1.85 -17.10
C ASP A 63 22.02 -2.52 -18.48
N THR A 64 20.78 -2.74 -18.94
CA THR A 64 20.54 -3.40 -20.23
C THR A 64 20.77 -2.47 -21.42
N ARG A 65 21.27 -1.24 -21.19
CA ARG A 65 21.43 -0.15 -22.18
C ARG A 65 20.13 0.30 -22.85
N ASN A 66 18.99 -0.27 -22.44
CA ASN A 66 17.64 0.04 -22.92
C ASN A 66 16.96 1.10 -22.04
N SER A 67 17.62 2.25 -21.83
CA SER A 67 17.06 3.39 -21.08
C SER A 67 16.53 3.02 -19.69
N CYS A 68 17.30 2.28 -18.90
CA CYS A 68 16.92 1.93 -17.52
C CYS A 68 17.39 2.99 -16.53
N THR A 69 16.60 3.23 -15.47
CA THR A 69 16.98 4.09 -14.35
C THR A 69 17.49 3.23 -13.21
N LYS A 70 18.66 3.56 -12.67
CA LYS A 70 19.20 2.87 -11.49
C LYS A 70 18.34 3.21 -10.26
N ILE A 71 17.86 2.19 -9.56
CA ILE A 71 17.06 2.29 -8.35
C ILE A 71 17.95 2.20 -7.11
N ALA A 72 18.89 1.26 -7.12
CA ALA A 72 19.79 1.01 -5.99
C ALA A 72 21.09 0.35 -6.45
N SER A 73 22.14 0.50 -5.65
CA SER A 73 23.38 -0.24 -5.73
C SER A 73 23.42 -1.32 -4.64
N SER A 74 24.18 -2.38 -4.88
CA SER A 74 24.49 -3.37 -3.84
C SER A 74 25.11 -2.70 -2.61
N GLY A 75 24.55 -2.95 -1.43
CA GLY A 75 24.98 -2.39 -0.15
C GLY A 75 24.17 -1.18 0.34
N ASP A 76 23.37 -0.56 -0.53
CA ASP A 76 22.54 0.59 -0.20
C ASP A 76 21.54 0.25 0.93
N ASP A 77 21.42 1.15 1.91
CA ASP A 77 20.40 1.08 2.96
C ASP A 77 19.00 1.30 2.38
N ILE A 78 17.98 0.72 3.00
CA ILE A 78 16.58 1.00 2.66
C ILE A 78 15.94 1.88 3.74
N TYR A 79 15.31 2.97 3.29
CA TYR A 79 14.58 3.90 4.13
C TYR A 79 13.07 3.75 3.94
N TRP A 80 12.33 3.90 5.03
CA TRP A 80 10.89 3.74 5.07
C TRP A 80 10.22 4.84 5.87
N ARG A 81 8.91 4.98 5.64
CA ARG A 81 8.01 5.78 6.47
C ARG A 81 7.11 4.84 7.26
N ILE A 82 6.99 5.03 8.57
CA ILE A 82 6.03 4.29 9.37
C ILE A 82 4.63 4.81 9.05
N ILE A 83 3.74 3.89 8.67
CA ILE A 83 2.32 4.17 8.44
C ILE A 83 1.59 4.10 9.77
N ARG A 84 1.77 2.97 10.47
CA ARG A 84 1.10 2.67 11.74
C ARG A 84 1.82 1.59 12.53
N ILE A 85 1.49 1.51 13.82
CA ILE A 85 1.71 0.36 14.68
C ILE A 85 0.41 -0.45 14.67
N ASN A 86 0.46 -1.70 14.21
CA ASN A 86 -0.70 -2.59 14.16
C ASN A 86 -1.16 -2.98 15.58
N GLY A 87 -2.36 -3.53 15.70
CA GLY A 87 -2.94 -3.99 16.97
C GLY A 87 -2.10 -5.03 17.71
N ASP A 88 -1.27 -5.80 17.00
CA ASP A 88 -0.32 -6.76 17.58
C ASP A 88 1.07 -6.16 17.90
N GLY A 89 1.21 -4.84 17.78
CA GLY A 89 2.44 -4.08 18.03
C GLY A 89 3.45 -4.10 16.88
N SER A 90 3.18 -4.80 15.77
CA SER A 90 4.08 -4.79 14.61
C SER A 90 4.06 -3.42 13.92
N ILE A 91 5.20 -3.01 13.35
CA ILE A 91 5.37 -1.67 12.76
C ILE A 91 5.19 -1.77 11.24
N ARG A 92 4.11 -1.21 10.70
CA ARG A 92 3.83 -1.21 9.26
C ARG A 92 4.48 -0.01 8.60
N MET A 93 5.27 -0.26 7.56
CA MET A 93 6.10 0.76 6.93
C MET A 93 6.09 0.67 5.40
N ILE A 94 6.16 1.82 4.74
CA ILE A 94 6.18 1.96 3.28
C ILE A 94 7.54 2.44 2.79
N TYR A 95 8.01 1.85 1.69
CA TYR A 95 9.27 2.17 1.06
C TYR A 95 9.38 3.66 0.73
N SER A 96 10.56 4.22 0.97
CA SER A 96 10.88 5.62 0.72
C SER A 96 12.29 5.83 0.18
N GLY A 97 12.88 4.80 -0.43
CA GLY A 97 14.11 4.92 -1.21
C GLY A 97 15.37 4.44 -0.54
N VAL A 98 16.49 4.82 -1.14
CA VAL A 98 17.85 4.49 -0.71
C VAL A 98 18.61 5.70 -0.17
N THR A 99 18.05 6.90 -0.32
CA THR A 99 18.62 8.12 0.23
C THR A 99 18.03 8.44 1.60
N PRO A 100 18.85 8.79 2.61
CA PRO A 100 18.35 9.23 3.90
C PRO A 100 17.56 10.53 3.78
N PRO A 101 16.61 10.79 4.68
CA PRO A 101 15.96 12.09 4.76
C PRO A 101 16.94 13.20 5.15
N THR A 102 16.64 14.41 4.71
CA THR A 102 17.33 15.65 5.12
C THR A 102 16.33 16.60 5.78
N GLU A 103 16.81 17.72 6.33
CA GLU A 103 15.93 18.79 6.86
C GLU A 103 14.88 19.21 5.82
N SER A 104 15.29 19.34 4.55
CA SER A 104 14.40 19.74 3.46
C SER A 104 13.36 18.69 3.05
N THR A 105 13.61 17.41 3.35
CA THR A 105 12.73 16.29 3.01
C THR A 105 12.12 15.61 4.23
N LYS A 106 12.18 16.25 5.42
CA LYS A 106 11.79 15.62 6.69
C LYS A 106 10.32 15.18 6.72
N VAL A 107 9.43 15.94 6.07
CA VAL A 107 8.02 15.59 5.87
C VAL A 107 7.79 14.92 4.52
N ILE A 108 8.16 15.60 3.44
CA ILE A 108 7.83 15.21 2.06
C ILE A 108 9.11 14.80 1.35
N LYS A 109 9.13 13.59 0.78
CA LYS A 109 10.20 13.11 -0.08
C LYS A 109 9.62 12.78 -1.45
N THR A 110 10.24 13.31 -2.49
CA THR A 110 9.69 13.31 -3.87
C THR A 110 10.60 12.61 -4.88
N THR A 111 11.78 12.19 -4.44
CA THR A 111 12.74 11.42 -5.22
C THR A 111 12.83 10.01 -4.66
N ASP A 112 13.20 9.04 -5.51
CA ASP A 112 13.53 7.65 -5.16
C ASP A 112 12.51 6.98 -4.21
N THR A 113 11.26 7.40 -4.21
CA THR A 113 10.23 6.87 -3.29
C THR A 113 9.54 5.60 -3.77
N SER A 114 9.81 5.18 -5.01
CA SER A 114 9.28 3.97 -5.63
C SER A 114 10.40 3.05 -6.12
N LEU A 115 10.06 1.78 -6.32
CA LEU A 115 10.95 0.80 -6.95
C LEU A 115 11.05 0.94 -8.48
N GLY A 116 10.41 1.97 -9.04
CA GLY A 116 10.05 2.01 -10.45
C GLY A 116 8.55 1.84 -10.66
N ASN A 117 8.17 1.52 -11.90
CA ASN A 117 6.78 1.53 -12.34
C ASN A 117 6.35 0.18 -12.89
N SER A 118 5.11 -0.21 -12.58
CA SER A 118 4.47 -1.44 -13.05
C SER A 118 2.99 -1.18 -13.33
N PRO A 119 2.36 -1.91 -14.28
CA PRO A 119 0.91 -2.10 -14.21
C PRO A 119 0.55 -2.79 -12.89
N PHE A 120 -0.66 -2.55 -12.38
CA PHE A 120 -1.21 -3.39 -11.32
C PHE A 120 -1.43 -4.80 -11.90
N ASN A 121 -2.10 -4.86 -13.05
CA ASN A 121 -2.31 -6.05 -13.84
C ASN A 121 -2.44 -5.65 -15.33
N GLN A 122 -1.71 -6.31 -16.24
CA GLN A 122 -1.78 -6.03 -17.67
C GLN A 122 -3.16 -6.38 -18.25
N LYS A 123 -3.79 -7.42 -17.70
CA LYS A 123 -5.16 -7.78 -18.06
C LYS A 123 -6.14 -6.94 -17.23
N TYR A 124 -7.20 -6.48 -17.86
CA TYR A 124 -8.13 -5.52 -17.26
C TYR A 124 -9.60 -5.80 -17.56
N ASN A 125 -9.90 -6.70 -18.49
CA ASN A 125 -11.25 -6.90 -19.03
C ASN A 125 -12.13 -7.86 -18.22
N SER A 126 -11.81 -8.07 -16.95
CA SER A 126 -12.50 -9.02 -16.07
C SER A 126 -12.41 -8.54 -14.62
N ALA A 127 -13.52 -8.57 -13.89
CA ALA A 127 -13.65 -8.03 -12.54
C ALA A 127 -12.66 -8.61 -11.52
N GLU A 128 -12.06 -9.78 -11.79
CA GLU A 128 -11.07 -10.38 -10.91
C GLU A 128 -9.69 -9.71 -10.99
N TYR A 129 -9.41 -8.93 -12.05
CA TYR A 129 -8.08 -8.37 -12.29
C TYR A 129 -7.66 -7.21 -11.36
N VAL A 130 -8.58 -6.71 -10.53
CA VAL A 130 -8.28 -5.86 -9.35
C VAL A 130 -7.63 -6.64 -8.20
N GLY A 131 -7.58 -7.98 -8.28
CA GLY A 131 -6.97 -8.79 -7.24
C GLY A 131 -5.44 -8.69 -7.25
N TYR A 132 -4.83 -8.43 -6.08
CA TYR A 132 -3.41 -8.67 -5.83
C TYR A 132 -3.03 -10.11 -6.16
N MET A 133 -3.95 -11.04 -5.89
CA MET A 133 -4.06 -12.36 -6.52
C MET A 133 -5.50 -12.56 -7.00
N TYR A 134 -5.70 -13.36 -8.04
CA TYR A 134 -7.01 -13.58 -8.67
C TYR A 134 -7.20 -15.02 -9.18
N GLU A 135 -8.44 -15.39 -9.51
CA GLU A 135 -8.76 -16.61 -10.26
C GLU A 135 -9.99 -16.32 -11.12
N ILE A 136 -9.90 -16.62 -12.42
CA ILE A 136 -11.00 -16.35 -13.36
C ILE A 136 -12.26 -17.09 -12.94
N GLY A 137 -13.39 -16.39 -12.91
CA GLY A 137 -14.68 -16.94 -12.50
C GLY A 137 -14.91 -16.95 -10.98
N LYS A 138 -14.02 -16.36 -10.18
CA LYS A 138 -14.15 -16.30 -8.71
C LYS A 138 -13.86 -14.90 -8.17
N GLN A 139 -14.85 -14.30 -7.51
CA GLN A 139 -14.71 -13.00 -6.83
C GLN A 139 -13.48 -12.95 -5.91
N HIS A 140 -13.28 -13.98 -5.09
CA HIS A 140 -12.16 -14.07 -4.13
C HIS A 140 -11.10 -15.11 -4.51
N GLY A 141 -10.96 -15.38 -5.81
CA GLY A 141 -9.95 -16.28 -6.36
C GLY A 141 -8.50 -15.90 -5.99
N THR A 142 -7.61 -16.89 -5.83
CA THR A 142 -6.19 -16.64 -5.49
C THR A 142 -5.22 -17.60 -6.20
N SER A 143 -5.58 -18.14 -7.37
CA SER A 143 -4.73 -19.11 -8.07
C SER A 143 -3.65 -18.46 -8.95
N GLN A 144 -3.80 -17.18 -9.29
CA GLN A 144 -2.87 -16.40 -10.11
C GLN A 144 -2.41 -15.15 -9.36
N SER A 145 -1.16 -14.73 -9.61
CA SER A 145 -0.64 -13.46 -9.11
C SER A 145 -0.90 -12.35 -10.13
N SER A 146 -1.15 -11.14 -9.64
CA SER A 146 -1.08 -9.92 -10.46
C SER A 146 0.35 -9.62 -10.91
N ASP A 147 0.50 -8.76 -11.92
CA ASP A 147 1.82 -8.29 -12.37
C ASP A 147 2.55 -7.53 -11.25
N ILE A 148 1.85 -6.66 -10.51
CA ILE A 148 2.46 -5.90 -9.41
C ILE A 148 2.90 -6.79 -8.25
N LYS A 149 2.15 -7.86 -7.94
CA LYS A 149 2.59 -8.85 -6.96
C LYS A 149 3.86 -9.54 -7.43
N THR A 150 3.90 -9.95 -8.69
CA THR A 150 5.08 -10.60 -9.29
C THR A 150 6.30 -9.68 -9.27
N TYR A 151 6.10 -8.38 -9.54
CA TYR A 151 7.10 -7.33 -9.44
C TYR A 151 7.66 -7.19 -8.01
N LEU A 152 6.78 -7.11 -7.00
CA LEU A 152 7.15 -7.01 -5.59
C LEU A 152 7.85 -8.27 -5.08
N ASP A 153 7.35 -9.45 -5.43
CA ASP A 153 7.95 -10.74 -5.05
C ASP A 153 9.38 -10.85 -5.61
N ASN A 154 9.59 -10.47 -6.88
CA ASN A 154 10.91 -10.50 -7.50
C ASN A 154 11.89 -9.54 -6.80
N TRP A 155 11.45 -8.31 -6.52
CA TRP A 155 12.25 -7.35 -5.74
C TRP A 155 12.64 -7.89 -4.36
N TYR A 156 11.63 -8.34 -3.59
CA TYR A 156 11.83 -8.81 -2.22
C TYR A 156 12.77 -10.01 -2.17
N ALA A 157 12.58 -10.98 -3.08
CA ALA A 157 13.36 -12.21 -3.13
C ALA A 157 14.81 -12.01 -3.56
N ASN A 158 15.03 -11.21 -4.61
CA ASN A 158 16.26 -11.27 -5.39
C ASN A 158 17.20 -10.08 -5.20
N TYR A 159 16.69 -8.95 -4.69
CA TYR A 159 17.43 -7.68 -4.64
C TYR A 159 17.66 -7.16 -3.22
N THR A 160 16.96 -7.70 -2.21
CA THR A 160 17.08 -7.22 -0.83
C THR A 160 17.51 -8.33 0.13
N ASP A 161 18.00 -7.93 1.29
CA ASP A 161 18.28 -8.85 2.40
C ASP A 161 17.09 -9.04 3.36
N LEU A 162 15.88 -8.57 2.99
CA LEU A 162 14.70 -8.59 3.85
C LEU A 162 14.19 -10.00 4.14
N ASN A 163 14.53 -10.98 3.30
CA ASN A 163 14.18 -12.39 3.46
C ASN A 163 15.27 -13.24 4.14
N LYS A 164 16.38 -12.64 4.57
CA LYS A 164 17.49 -13.39 5.19
C LYS A 164 17.06 -14.04 6.51
N THR A 165 17.72 -15.13 6.87
CA THR A 165 17.59 -15.74 8.21
C THR A 165 17.84 -14.70 9.30
N GLY A 166 16.93 -14.62 10.27
CA GLY A 166 17.02 -13.64 11.37
C GLY A 166 16.51 -12.24 11.01
N THR A 167 15.92 -12.04 9.82
CA THR A 167 15.16 -10.83 9.49
C THR A 167 14.11 -10.51 10.56
N LYS A 168 13.84 -9.23 10.72
CA LYS A 168 12.83 -8.69 11.64
C LYS A 168 11.51 -8.41 10.94
N ILE A 169 11.44 -8.59 9.61
CA ILE A 169 10.17 -8.56 8.90
C ILE A 169 9.29 -9.71 9.40
N THR A 170 8.01 -9.41 9.63
CA THR A 170 7.03 -10.37 10.15
C THR A 170 5.83 -10.46 9.22
N ASP A 171 5.15 -11.60 9.28
CA ASP A 171 3.90 -11.82 8.55
C ASP A 171 2.80 -10.89 9.08
N GLN A 172 2.12 -10.20 8.16
CA GLN A 172 1.03 -9.27 8.43
C GLN A 172 -0.04 -9.35 7.36
N ILE A 173 -1.26 -8.92 7.72
CA ILE A 173 -2.40 -8.89 6.81
C ILE A 173 -2.20 -7.79 5.76
N TYR A 174 -2.34 -8.18 4.49
CA TYR A 174 -2.52 -7.28 3.35
C TYR A 174 -3.94 -7.47 2.83
N CYS A 175 -4.83 -6.53 3.17
CA CYS A 175 -6.23 -6.64 2.79
C CYS A 175 -6.44 -6.13 1.36
N ASN A 176 -6.96 -7.00 0.50
CA ASN A 176 -7.37 -6.61 -0.85
C ASN A 176 -8.83 -6.11 -0.88
N ASP A 177 -9.68 -6.60 0.02
CA ASP A 177 -11.12 -6.30 0.14
C ASP A 177 -11.87 -6.25 -1.20
N ARG A 178 -12.19 -7.43 -1.75
CA ARG A 178 -12.99 -7.58 -2.96
C ARG A 178 -14.48 -7.75 -2.68
N THR A 179 -14.95 -7.32 -1.49
CA THR A 179 -16.39 -7.16 -1.28
C THR A 179 -16.92 -6.16 -2.29
N ALA A 180 -18.11 -6.42 -2.84
CA ALA A 180 -18.62 -5.67 -3.96
C ALA A 180 -20.08 -5.25 -3.74
N SER A 181 -20.42 -4.10 -4.33
CA SER A 181 -21.78 -3.62 -4.54
C SER A 181 -22.02 -3.42 -6.04
N THR A 182 -23.24 -3.66 -6.51
CA THR A 182 -23.65 -3.31 -7.89
C THR A 182 -24.15 -1.87 -8.01
N THR A 183 -24.11 -1.12 -6.90
CA THR A 183 -24.55 0.27 -6.80
C THR A 183 -23.47 1.13 -6.16
N ASP A 184 -23.28 2.35 -6.66
CA ASP A 184 -22.32 3.30 -6.10
C ASP A 184 -22.92 3.95 -4.84
N VAL A 185 -22.65 3.38 -3.67
CA VAL A 185 -23.25 3.80 -2.40
C VAL A 185 -22.23 3.80 -1.26
N ALA A 186 -22.55 4.49 -0.17
CA ALA A 186 -21.74 4.45 1.05
C ALA A 186 -21.56 3.02 1.58
N TYR A 187 -20.37 2.76 2.14
CA TYR A 187 -20.04 1.45 2.67
C TYR A 187 -20.96 1.04 3.82
N SER A 188 -21.46 -0.19 3.72
CA SER A 188 -22.00 -0.96 4.83
C SER A 188 -21.77 -2.43 4.54
N THR A 189 -21.74 -3.27 5.57
CA THR A 189 -21.66 -4.72 5.41
C THR A 189 -22.90 -5.34 4.74
N THR A 190 -23.97 -4.56 4.55
CA THR A 190 -25.16 -4.96 3.79
C THR A 190 -25.00 -4.64 2.30
N ASN A 191 -24.40 -3.49 1.96
CA ASN A 191 -24.26 -3.04 0.57
C ASN A 191 -23.05 -3.67 -0.13
N TYR A 192 -21.97 -3.93 0.62
CA TYR A 192 -20.71 -4.48 0.11
C TYR A 192 -20.49 -5.87 0.70
N THR A 193 -20.66 -6.88 -0.13
CA THR A 193 -20.66 -8.29 0.30
C THR A 193 -19.87 -9.19 -0.64
N THR A 194 -19.67 -10.44 -0.24
CA THR A 194 -19.40 -11.52 -1.20
C THR A 194 -20.71 -11.84 -1.93
N LEU A 195 -20.73 -11.61 -3.24
CA LEU A 195 -21.94 -11.74 -4.05
C LEU A 195 -22.23 -13.22 -4.32
N THR A 196 -23.50 -13.60 -4.16
CA THR A 196 -23.97 -14.96 -4.49
C THR A 196 -24.05 -15.21 -5.99
N SER A 197 -24.18 -14.14 -6.78
CA SER A 197 -24.17 -14.16 -8.24
C SER A 197 -23.14 -13.14 -8.74
N TRP A 198 -21.93 -13.63 -8.97
CA TRP A 198 -20.79 -12.87 -9.47
C TRP A 198 -20.57 -13.16 -10.95
N ASN A 199 -20.40 -12.11 -11.74
CA ASN A 199 -20.05 -12.20 -13.15
C ASN A 199 -18.67 -11.61 -13.36
N SER A 200 -17.79 -12.32 -14.06
CA SER A 200 -16.47 -11.81 -14.42
C SER A 200 -16.54 -10.58 -15.35
N THR A 201 -17.60 -10.47 -16.16
CA THR A 201 -17.78 -9.42 -17.17
C THR A 201 -19.25 -8.99 -17.25
N GLY A 202 -19.51 -7.80 -17.83
CA GLY A 202 -20.87 -7.34 -18.14
C GLY A 202 -21.69 -6.84 -16.95
N THR A 203 -21.17 -6.91 -15.73
CA THR A 203 -21.76 -6.30 -14.53
C THR A 203 -20.79 -5.28 -13.96
N ASN A 204 -21.29 -4.09 -13.58
CA ASN A 204 -20.48 -3.10 -12.88
C ASN A 204 -20.43 -3.42 -11.38
N TYR A 205 -19.25 -3.26 -10.78
CA TYR A 205 -19.03 -3.47 -9.36
C TYR A 205 -18.26 -2.30 -8.75
N TYR A 206 -18.69 -1.83 -7.59
CA TYR A 206 -17.93 -0.92 -6.73
C TYR A 206 -17.40 -1.74 -5.56
N TYR A 207 -16.12 -1.61 -5.22
CA TYR A 207 -15.51 -2.42 -4.17
C TYR A 207 -15.57 -1.74 -2.79
N GLY A 208 -15.41 -2.52 -1.72
CA GLY A 208 -15.57 -2.05 -0.34
C GLY A 208 -14.79 -0.78 -0.01
N ALA A 209 -13.55 -0.69 -0.51
CA ALA A 209 -12.72 0.49 -0.37
C ALA A 209 -13.33 1.74 -1.03
N ASN A 210 -13.92 1.62 -2.23
CA ASN A 210 -14.63 2.71 -2.89
C ASN A 210 -15.78 3.24 -2.01
N GLY A 211 -16.62 2.34 -1.49
CA GLY A 211 -17.70 2.71 -0.60
C GLY A 211 -17.23 3.44 0.67
N ARG A 212 -16.03 3.14 1.18
CA ARG A 212 -15.47 3.74 2.39
C ARG A 212 -14.85 5.10 2.17
N VAL A 213 -14.12 5.29 1.07
CA VAL A 213 -13.30 6.51 0.90
C VAL A 213 -13.85 7.48 -0.14
N TRP A 214 -14.65 7.00 -1.10
CA TRP A 214 -15.19 7.82 -2.19
C TRP A 214 -16.60 8.34 -1.89
N ASN A 215 -17.40 7.52 -1.21
CA ASN A 215 -18.79 7.82 -0.89
C ASN A 215 -18.95 8.43 0.50
N ASN A 216 -20.00 9.24 0.67
CA ASN A 216 -20.31 9.91 1.92
C ASN A 216 -21.28 9.09 2.78
N PRO A 217 -21.03 8.95 4.09
CA PRO A 217 -19.88 9.51 4.82
C PRO A 217 -18.58 8.73 4.57
N VAL A 218 -17.46 9.45 4.47
CA VAL A 218 -16.11 8.85 4.38
C VAL A 218 -15.78 8.11 5.69
N SER A 219 -15.52 6.82 5.61
CA SER A 219 -15.32 5.93 6.76
C SER A 219 -14.23 4.89 6.50
N PRO A 220 -12.93 5.30 6.46
CA PRO A 220 -11.84 4.35 6.27
C PRO A 220 -11.79 3.33 7.41
N ASP A 221 -11.43 2.10 7.10
CA ASP A 221 -11.34 1.00 8.07
C ASP A 221 -10.05 0.18 7.87
N TYR A 222 -9.51 -0.33 8.97
CA TYR A 222 -8.36 -1.23 8.96
C TYR A 222 -8.76 -2.70 9.02
N LYS A 223 -10.04 -2.99 9.25
CA LYS A 223 -10.56 -4.37 9.25
C LYS A 223 -10.72 -4.88 7.83
N CYS A 224 -10.19 -6.08 7.60
CA CYS A 224 -10.42 -6.80 6.37
C CYS A 224 -11.65 -7.70 6.50
N PRO A 225 -12.74 -7.45 5.75
CA PRO A 225 -14.02 -8.09 6.00
C PRO A 225 -14.04 -9.59 5.63
N VAL A 226 -13.24 -9.99 4.63
CA VAL A 226 -13.30 -11.35 4.05
C VAL A 226 -11.99 -12.10 4.30
N ALA A 227 -12.09 -13.29 4.89
CA ALA A 227 -10.93 -14.11 5.25
C ALA A 227 -10.04 -14.49 4.06
N SER A 228 -10.62 -14.78 2.89
CA SER A 228 -9.86 -15.09 1.68
C SER A 228 -9.10 -13.90 1.10
N ASP A 229 -9.44 -12.66 1.49
CA ASP A 229 -8.75 -11.44 1.07
C ASP A 229 -7.74 -10.94 2.12
N LYS A 230 -7.61 -11.62 3.25
CA LYS A 230 -6.55 -11.39 4.25
C LYS A 230 -5.26 -12.06 3.80
N PHE A 231 -4.55 -11.44 2.86
CA PHE A 231 -3.31 -12.03 2.34
C PHE A 231 -2.20 -12.01 3.39
N THR A 232 -1.61 -13.18 3.63
CA THR A 232 -0.53 -13.44 4.60
C THR A 232 0.37 -14.57 4.09
N THR A 233 1.56 -14.74 4.66
CA THR A 233 2.43 -15.89 4.34
C THR A 233 2.08 -17.14 5.13
N THR A 234 1.40 -16.98 6.27
CA THR A 234 0.93 -18.07 7.13
C THR A 234 -0.57 -18.01 7.35
N THR A 235 -1.18 -19.11 7.81
CA THR A 235 -2.61 -19.15 8.15
C THR A 235 -2.93 -18.61 9.54
N ALA A 236 -1.93 -18.10 10.28
CA ALA A 236 -2.13 -17.64 11.66
C ALA A 236 -2.98 -16.36 11.74
N LYS A 237 -2.87 -15.48 10.74
CA LYS A 237 -3.59 -14.18 10.69
C LYS A 237 -4.50 -14.04 9.46
N GLY A 238 -4.38 -14.92 8.47
CA GLY A 238 -5.01 -14.76 7.16
C GLY A 238 -4.97 -16.02 6.31
N ASN A 239 -4.94 -15.85 5.00
CA ASN A 239 -5.15 -16.92 4.02
C ASN A 239 -3.89 -17.76 3.68
N GLY A 240 -2.71 -17.33 4.12
CA GLY A 240 -1.44 -18.05 3.89
C GLY A 240 -1.03 -18.18 2.41
N LYS A 241 -1.51 -17.29 1.53
CA LYS A 241 -1.25 -17.38 0.07
C LYS A 241 -0.02 -16.63 -0.42
N LEU A 242 0.58 -15.77 0.41
CA LEU A 242 1.76 -15.01 0.01
C LEU A 242 3.04 -15.82 0.14
N SER A 243 3.93 -15.68 -0.83
CA SER A 243 5.29 -16.20 -0.74
C SER A 243 6.16 -15.34 0.18
N TYR A 244 5.95 -14.02 0.16
CA TYR A 244 6.68 -13.06 0.97
C TYR A 244 5.72 -12.08 1.66
N PRO A 245 6.05 -11.58 2.86
CA PRO A 245 5.20 -10.68 3.63
C PRO A 245 5.32 -9.24 3.11
N VAL A 246 5.03 -9.02 1.83
CA VAL A 246 5.09 -7.73 1.13
C VAL A 246 3.80 -7.49 0.34
N GLY A 247 3.35 -6.24 0.36
CA GLY A 247 2.21 -5.79 -0.43
C GLY A 247 2.26 -4.30 -0.69
N LEU A 248 1.08 -3.71 -0.85
CA LEU A 248 0.90 -2.27 -1.09
C LEU A 248 0.15 -1.63 0.08
N ILE A 249 0.21 -0.31 0.15
CA ILE A 249 -0.58 0.50 1.08
C ILE A 249 -2.05 0.48 0.65
N SER A 250 -2.99 0.37 1.59
CA SER A 250 -4.41 0.48 1.26
C SER A 250 -4.85 1.93 1.11
N VAL A 251 -5.96 2.15 0.40
CA VAL A 251 -6.54 3.50 0.31
C VAL A 251 -7.11 3.98 1.64
N ASP A 252 -7.58 3.05 2.50
CA ASP A 252 -7.95 3.35 3.87
C ASP A 252 -6.76 3.92 4.66
N GLU A 253 -5.57 3.30 4.55
CA GLU A 253 -4.32 3.79 5.17
C GLU A 253 -3.93 5.19 4.66
N ILE A 254 -4.09 5.45 3.37
CA ILE A 254 -3.86 6.77 2.77
C ILE A 254 -4.85 7.81 3.33
N THR A 255 -6.13 7.44 3.47
CA THR A 255 -7.18 8.31 4.02
C THR A 255 -6.93 8.63 5.50
N PHE A 256 -6.53 7.62 6.28
CA PHE A 256 -6.09 7.80 7.67
C PHE A 256 -4.87 8.74 7.75
N ALA A 257 -3.91 8.62 6.83
CA ALA A 257 -2.73 9.48 6.78
C ALA A 257 -3.04 10.95 6.42
N GLY A 258 -4.21 11.25 5.85
CA GLY A 258 -4.69 12.61 5.67
C GLY A 258 -5.13 13.00 4.26
N LEU A 259 -5.23 12.04 3.34
CA LEU A 259 -5.68 12.30 1.97
C LEU A 259 -7.04 11.66 1.69
N PRO A 260 -8.16 12.40 1.80
CA PRO A 260 -9.48 11.91 1.41
C PRO A 260 -9.75 12.07 -0.08
N ALA A 261 -10.74 11.34 -0.59
CA ALA A 261 -11.21 11.48 -1.98
C ALA A 261 -11.75 12.87 -2.29
N GLY A 262 -11.61 13.30 -3.55
CA GLY A 262 -12.13 14.60 -4.02
C GLY A 262 -11.40 15.82 -3.46
N ARG A 263 -10.23 15.63 -2.83
CA ARG A 263 -9.36 16.67 -2.30
C ARG A 263 -7.91 16.40 -2.70
N ALA A 264 -7.11 17.45 -2.68
CA ALA A 264 -5.66 17.37 -2.82
C ALA A 264 -4.99 17.67 -1.47
N ASN A 265 -3.95 16.91 -1.13
CA ASN A 265 -3.12 17.15 0.02
C ASN A 265 -1.65 17.01 -0.36
N ASN A 266 -0.96 18.15 -0.46
CA ASN A 266 0.47 18.21 -0.81
C ASN A 266 1.36 18.37 0.42
N SER A 267 0.80 18.25 1.61
CA SER A 267 1.48 18.51 2.88
C SER A 267 1.65 17.24 3.74
N PHE A 268 0.91 16.17 3.44
CA PHE A 268 1.02 14.90 4.17
C PHE A 268 2.23 14.08 3.73
N TYR A 269 2.71 13.23 4.65
CA TYR A 269 3.99 12.56 4.48
C TYR A 269 4.07 11.46 3.43
N LEU A 270 2.94 11.03 2.87
CA LEU A 270 2.95 10.03 1.80
C LEU A 270 2.92 10.67 0.41
N TYR A 271 2.82 12.01 0.33
CA TYR A 271 2.91 12.74 -0.93
C TYR A 271 4.31 12.64 -1.54
N THR A 272 4.37 12.30 -2.84
CA THR A 272 5.65 12.11 -3.56
C THR A 272 5.79 12.98 -4.81
N ARG A 273 4.78 13.79 -5.17
CA ARG A 273 4.66 14.48 -6.48
C ARG A 273 4.62 13.56 -7.71
N ASP A 274 4.40 12.26 -7.50
CA ASP A 274 4.31 11.27 -8.56
C ASP A 274 3.13 10.34 -8.32
N TYR A 275 2.77 9.55 -9.32
CA TYR A 275 1.70 8.59 -9.25
C TYR A 275 2.16 7.26 -8.66
N TYR A 276 1.45 6.74 -7.67
CA TYR A 276 1.69 5.38 -7.16
C TYR A 276 0.41 4.62 -6.86
N TRP A 277 0.48 3.30 -7.00
CA TRP A 277 -0.65 2.41 -6.72
C TRP A 277 -0.97 2.31 -5.23
N ALA A 278 -2.26 2.32 -4.90
CA ALA A 278 -2.75 1.68 -3.68
C ALA A 278 -3.07 0.21 -4.00
N GLY A 279 -3.06 -0.65 -2.98
CA GLY A 279 -3.49 -2.05 -3.10
C GLY A 279 -4.96 -2.23 -2.77
N SER A 280 -5.83 -1.40 -3.35
CA SER A 280 -7.25 -1.34 -3.02
C SER A 280 -8.08 -1.18 -4.29
N PRO A 281 -8.92 -2.17 -4.62
CA PRO A 281 -9.83 -2.11 -5.75
C PRO A 281 -10.73 -0.88 -5.67
N TYR A 282 -10.91 -0.20 -6.80
CA TYR A 282 -11.83 0.92 -6.93
C TYR A 282 -13.20 0.42 -7.42
N ASP A 283 -13.25 0.00 -8.68
CA ASP A 283 -14.43 -0.58 -9.32
C ASP A 283 -14.02 -1.53 -10.46
N PHE A 284 -15.01 -2.27 -10.96
CA PHE A 284 -15.00 -2.83 -12.29
C PHE A 284 -16.15 -2.20 -13.05
N PHE A 285 -15.85 -1.35 -14.02
CA PHE A 285 -16.87 -0.56 -14.71
C PHE A 285 -16.78 -0.73 -16.22
N GLY A 286 -17.91 -1.07 -16.83
CA GLY A 286 -18.03 -1.40 -18.25
C GLY A 286 -17.26 -2.69 -18.59
N SER A 287 -15.97 -2.55 -18.87
CA SER A 287 -15.07 -3.66 -19.18
C SER A 287 -13.65 -3.41 -18.67
N SER A 288 -13.51 -2.59 -17.63
CA SER A 288 -12.23 -2.22 -17.05
C SER A 288 -12.19 -2.50 -15.57
N SER A 289 -11.14 -3.20 -15.12
CA SER A 289 -10.71 -3.26 -13.73
C SER A 289 -9.92 -2.02 -13.37
N ILE A 290 -10.26 -1.41 -12.25
CA ILE A 290 -9.71 -0.12 -11.83
C ILE A 290 -9.25 -0.22 -10.38
N GLU A 291 -8.04 0.29 -10.12
CA GLU A 291 -7.40 0.34 -8.81
C GLU A 291 -7.26 1.79 -8.32
N PHE A 292 -7.25 1.96 -7.00
CA PHE A 292 -6.95 3.25 -6.39
C PHE A 292 -5.48 3.63 -6.57
N ARG A 293 -5.23 4.94 -6.66
CA ARG A 293 -3.88 5.51 -6.79
C ARG A 293 -3.78 6.86 -6.09
N VAL A 294 -2.59 7.23 -5.64
CA VAL A 294 -2.28 8.61 -5.27
C VAL A 294 -1.65 9.32 -6.46
N GLY A 295 -2.15 10.51 -6.78
CA GLY A 295 -1.72 11.32 -7.92
C GLY A 295 -0.58 12.28 -7.59
N GLY A 296 0.17 12.68 -8.62
CA GLY A 296 1.28 13.62 -8.46
C GLY A 296 0.86 15.03 -8.04
N GLY A 297 -0.43 15.38 -8.14
CA GLY A 297 -1.01 16.60 -7.58
C GLY A 297 -1.47 16.47 -6.13
N GLY A 298 -1.22 15.31 -5.50
CA GLY A 298 -1.62 14.97 -4.14
C GLY A 298 -3.10 14.63 -4.01
N ASP A 299 -3.75 14.24 -5.10
CA ASP A 299 -5.12 13.76 -5.13
C ASP A 299 -5.21 12.25 -4.89
N LEU A 300 -6.32 11.80 -4.30
CA LEU A 300 -6.71 10.40 -4.38
C LEU A 300 -7.59 10.22 -5.62
N GLY A 301 -7.21 9.27 -6.48
CA GLY A 301 -7.95 8.94 -7.69
C GLY A 301 -7.87 7.46 -8.01
N SER A 302 -8.20 7.12 -9.24
CA SER A 302 -8.16 5.74 -9.72
C SER A 302 -7.63 5.67 -11.15
N ASN A 303 -7.15 4.49 -11.54
CA ASN A 303 -6.68 4.22 -12.90
C ASN A 303 -6.97 2.77 -13.28
N ASP A 304 -7.21 2.52 -14.57
CA ASP A 304 -7.25 1.15 -15.08
C ASP A 304 -5.98 0.39 -14.70
N VAL A 305 -6.12 -0.87 -14.31
CA VAL A 305 -5.02 -1.70 -13.78
C VAL A 305 -3.84 -1.87 -14.75
N TYR A 306 -4.06 -1.71 -16.07
CA TYR A 306 -3.02 -1.84 -17.09
C TYR A 306 -2.12 -0.61 -17.21
N TYR A 307 -2.47 0.51 -16.58
CA TYR A 307 -1.62 1.69 -16.58
C TYR A 307 -0.37 1.49 -15.73
N VAL A 308 0.74 2.05 -16.19
CA VAL A 308 2.02 1.96 -15.47
C VAL A 308 2.09 3.07 -14.42
N ARG A 309 2.27 2.71 -13.14
CA ARG A 309 2.39 3.66 -12.01
C ARG A 309 3.48 3.21 -11.04
N GLY A 310 3.91 4.13 -10.17
CA GLY A 310 4.93 3.85 -9.16
C GLY A 310 4.53 2.75 -8.20
N VAL A 311 5.49 1.87 -7.90
CA VAL A 311 5.32 0.76 -6.95
C VAL A 311 6.04 1.09 -5.64
N ARG A 312 5.29 1.09 -4.52
CA ARG A 312 5.81 1.39 -3.18
C ARG A 312 5.54 0.22 -2.23
N PRO A 313 6.53 -0.66 -2.00
CA PRO A 313 6.38 -1.79 -1.10
C PRO A 313 5.95 -1.38 0.31
N VAL A 314 5.07 -2.17 0.89
CA VAL A 314 4.73 -2.14 2.31
C VAL A 314 5.14 -3.45 2.94
N VAL A 315 5.84 -3.35 4.07
CA VAL A 315 6.24 -4.49 4.91
C VAL A 315 5.94 -4.17 6.37
N SER A 316 6.09 -5.14 7.27
CA SER A 316 5.98 -4.88 8.70
C SER A 316 7.13 -5.48 9.51
N LEU A 317 7.64 -4.72 10.48
CA LEU A 317 8.58 -5.22 11.47
C LEU A 317 7.85 -5.90 12.63
N SER A 318 8.48 -6.94 13.20
CA SER A 318 8.00 -7.60 14.41
C SER A 318 7.83 -6.62 15.58
N SER A 319 6.83 -6.84 16.43
CA SER A 319 6.63 -6.10 17.69
C SER A 319 7.78 -6.26 18.69
N LYS A 320 8.70 -7.20 18.45
CA LYS A 320 9.85 -7.46 19.32
C LYS A 320 11.10 -6.66 18.94
N VAL A 321 11.05 -5.87 17.88
CA VAL A 321 12.21 -5.06 17.47
C VAL A 321 12.51 -3.98 18.50
N LYS A 322 13.80 -3.65 18.64
CA LYS A 322 14.22 -2.46 19.36
C LYS A 322 14.58 -1.40 18.35
N LEU A 323 14.09 -0.18 18.60
CA LEU A 323 14.43 0.99 17.81
C LEU A 323 15.36 1.88 18.63
N SER A 324 16.45 2.33 18.01
CA SER A 324 17.22 3.48 18.46
C SER A 324 16.92 4.69 17.59
N GLY A 325 17.17 5.89 18.10
CA GLY A 325 16.82 7.16 17.43
C GLY A 325 15.41 7.64 17.78
N ASN A 326 14.98 8.72 17.15
CA ASN A 326 13.69 9.38 17.41
C ASN A 326 12.81 9.52 16.15
N GLY A 327 13.27 8.98 15.01
CA GLY A 327 12.54 8.94 13.76
C GLY A 327 12.57 10.24 12.95
N THR A 328 13.27 11.28 13.43
CA THR A 328 13.46 12.53 12.68
C THR A 328 14.54 12.38 11.62
N TYR A 329 14.67 13.36 10.72
CA TYR A 329 15.58 13.25 9.58
C TYR A 329 17.07 13.12 9.99
N ASN A 330 17.47 13.73 11.10
CA ASN A 330 18.84 13.69 11.61
C ASN A 330 19.09 12.56 12.63
N ASP A 331 18.05 11.83 13.02
CA ASP A 331 18.11 10.72 13.97
C ASP A 331 17.00 9.68 13.66
N VAL A 332 17.08 9.10 12.46
CA VAL A 332 16.12 8.12 11.96
C VAL A 332 16.08 6.89 12.86
N TYR A 333 14.93 6.20 12.94
CA TYR A 333 14.88 4.95 13.66
C TYR A 333 15.80 3.91 13.01
N VAL A 334 16.65 3.26 13.82
CA VAL A 334 17.46 2.12 13.38
C VAL A 334 17.03 0.88 14.16
N VAL A 335 16.84 -0.23 13.45
CA VAL A 335 16.37 -1.50 14.01
C VAL A 335 17.56 -2.35 14.45
N SER A 336 17.50 -2.87 15.67
CA SER A 336 18.45 -3.87 16.22
C SER A 336 17.76 -5.20 16.57
#